data_AF-A0A0C3A650-F1
#
_entry.id   AF-A0A0C3A650-F1
#
_cell.length_a   1.000
_cell.length_b   1.000
_cell.length_c   1.000
_cell.angle_alpha   90.00
_cell.angle_beta   90.00
_cell.angle_gamma   90.00
#
_symmetry.space_group_name_H-M   'P 1'
#
loop_
_entity.id
_entity.type
_entity.pdbx_description
1 polymer ?
#
loop_
_entity_poly.entity_id
_entity_poly.type
_entity_poly.pdbx_seq_one_letter_code
_entity_poly.pdbx_strand_id
1 'polypeptide(L)'
;MTKWHSEFLPCWFQYIATVDNIWSLTHSEHLTTAQAIWNCKMSDVPHTLALTDEPAFCLLKQRTYEWRSGMADRAVKAIATFFDRYEEFSSPEVHAGYATWAVPEPEECINQHGRKILVPPQLYPYMWQTVDESNPEDMVCYICWY
;
A
#
# COMPACT_ATOMS: atom_id res chain seq x y z
N MET A 1 16.86 -19.09 8.20
CA MET A 1 15.76 -18.56 7.37
C MET A 1 14.54 -18.11 8.16
N THR A 2 14.26 -18.62 9.36
CA THR A 2 13.10 -18.18 10.17
C THR A 2 13.13 -16.68 10.46
N LYS A 3 14.24 -16.13 10.98
CA LYS A 3 14.41 -14.69 11.26
C LYS A 3 14.20 -13.79 10.05
N TRP A 4 14.60 -14.25 8.86
CA TRP A 4 14.36 -13.50 7.62
C TRP A 4 12.86 -13.27 7.42
N HIS A 5 12.06 -14.32 7.58
CA HIS A 5 10.61 -14.25 7.37
C HIS A 5 9.86 -13.63 8.56
N SER A 6 10.27 -13.91 9.79
CA SER A 6 9.54 -13.48 11.00
C SER A 6 9.96 -12.11 11.54
N GLU A 7 11.15 -11.62 11.19
CA GLU A 7 11.71 -10.38 11.76
C GLU A 7 12.14 -9.39 10.69
N PHE A 8 12.97 -9.81 9.74
CA PHE A 8 13.51 -8.91 8.71
C PHE A 8 12.43 -8.42 7.74
N LEU A 9 11.70 -9.34 7.09
CA LEU A 9 10.68 -8.99 6.10
C LEU A 9 9.53 -8.12 6.68
N PRO A 10 8.98 -8.39 7.88
CA PRO A 10 7.96 -7.52 8.46
C PRO A 10 8.45 -6.09 8.71
N CYS A 11 9.65 -5.91 9.25
CA CYS A 11 10.24 -4.57 9.43
C CYS A 11 10.48 -3.87 8.09
N TRP A 12 10.92 -4.62 7.08
CA TRP A 12 11.06 -4.09 5.72
C TRP A 12 9.73 -3.62 5.13
N PHE A 13 8.66 -4.42 5.26
CA PHE A 13 7.34 -4.03 4.73
C PHE A 13 6.74 -2.84 5.48
N GLN A 14 6.97 -2.73 6.79
CA GLN A 14 6.59 -1.54 7.55
C GLN A 14 7.29 -0.29 7.00
N TYR A 15 8.60 -0.37 6.74
CA TYR A 15 9.33 0.73 6.10
C TYR A 15 8.80 1.03 4.69
N ILE A 16 8.63 0.02 3.85
CA ILE A 16 8.14 0.22 2.48
C ILE A 16 6.73 0.83 2.47
N ALA A 17 5.89 0.55 3.45
CA ALA A 17 4.57 1.17 3.56
C ALA A 17 4.62 2.68 3.86
N THR A 18 5.75 3.22 4.33
CA THR A 18 5.90 4.65 4.66
C THR A 18 6.59 5.50 3.59
N VAL A 19 7.06 4.90 2.48
CA VAL A 19 7.76 5.65 1.42
C VAL A 19 6.80 6.09 0.32
N ASP A 20 6.98 7.31 -0.18
CA ASP A 20 6.12 7.90 -1.22
C ASP A 20 6.08 7.07 -2.52
N ASN A 21 7.24 6.58 -2.95
CA ASN A 21 7.34 5.72 -4.12
C ASN A 21 7.63 4.29 -3.69
N ILE A 22 6.57 3.57 -3.35
CA ILE A 22 6.68 2.16 -3.04
C ILE A 22 7.01 1.31 -4.25
N TRP A 23 7.05 1.79 -5.49
CA TRP A 23 7.20 0.94 -6.69
C TRP A 23 8.64 0.77 -7.13
N SER A 24 9.49 1.77 -6.86
CA SER A 24 10.90 1.77 -7.23
C SER A 24 11.79 1.36 -6.06
N LEU A 25 12.57 0.29 -6.22
CA LEU A 25 13.56 -0.16 -5.21
C LEU A 25 15.00 0.14 -5.63
N THR A 26 15.20 1.05 -6.59
CA THR A 26 16.52 1.37 -7.15
C THR A 26 17.24 2.48 -6.37
N HIS A 27 16.54 3.19 -5.49
CA HIS A 27 17.14 4.26 -4.69
C HIS A 27 18.06 3.72 -3.61
N SER A 28 19.21 4.38 -3.43
CA SER A 28 20.21 4.05 -2.41
C SER A 28 19.66 4.08 -0.99
N GLU A 29 18.68 4.94 -0.70
CA GLU A 29 18.02 5.03 0.61
C GLU A 29 17.34 3.71 1.02
N HIS A 30 16.76 2.98 0.06
CA HIS A 30 16.19 1.65 0.31
C HIS A 30 17.28 0.63 0.66
N LEU A 31 18.45 0.70 0.01
CA LEU A 31 19.57 -0.16 0.33
C LEU A 31 20.11 0.14 1.73
N THR A 32 20.32 1.42 2.07
CA THR A 32 20.79 1.85 3.40
C THR A 32 19.83 1.39 4.49
N THR A 33 18.53 1.55 4.28
CA THR A 33 17.51 1.13 5.24
C THR A 33 17.44 -0.39 5.36
N ALA A 34 17.47 -1.13 4.24
CA ALA A 34 17.53 -2.60 4.26
C ALA A 34 18.76 -3.11 5.03
N GLN A 35 19.93 -2.47 4.82
CA GLN A 35 21.16 -2.81 5.54
C GLN A 35 21.04 -2.54 7.05
N ALA A 36 20.43 -1.42 7.44
CA ALA A 36 20.20 -1.10 8.84
C ALA A 36 19.26 -2.11 9.52
N ILE A 37 18.17 -2.50 8.85
CA ILE A 37 17.27 -3.55 9.32
C ILE A 37 18.00 -4.89 9.41
N TRP A 38 18.84 -5.23 8.43
CA TRP A 38 19.64 -6.45 8.43
C TRP A 38 20.58 -6.49 9.63
N ASN A 39 21.37 -5.44 9.83
CA ASN A 39 22.30 -5.35 10.95
C ASN A 39 21.61 -5.46 12.31
N CYS A 40 20.36 -5.00 12.41
CA CYS A 40 19.57 -5.08 13.63
C CYS A 40 18.92 -6.46 13.86
N LYS A 41 18.28 -7.04 12.83
CA LYS A 41 17.44 -8.25 12.95
C LYS A 41 18.18 -9.55 12.62
N MET A 42 19.27 -9.44 11.88
CA MET A 42 20.09 -10.55 11.39
C MET A 42 21.53 -10.38 11.89
N SER A 43 21.73 -9.87 13.11
CA SER A 43 23.05 -9.55 13.67
C SER A 43 23.98 -10.77 13.80
N ASP A 44 23.41 -11.97 13.82
CA ASP A 44 24.12 -13.26 13.82
C ASP A 44 24.63 -13.69 12.44
N VAL A 45 24.20 -13.01 11.37
CA VAL A 45 24.61 -13.30 9.98
C VAL A 45 25.19 -12.01 9.37
N PRO A 46 26.50 -11.77 9.52
CA PRO A 46 27.15 -10.62 8.90
C PRO A 46 27.01 -10.69 7.38
N HIS A 47 26.37 -9.69 6.80
CA HIS A 47 26.15 -9.63 5.34
C HIS A 47 26.03 -8.19 4.88
N THR A 48 26.55 -7.91 3.68
CA THR A 48 26.46 -6.59 3.05
C THR A 48 25.56 -6.71 1.83
N LEU A 49 24.44 -6.00 1.86
CA LEU A 49 23.49 -5.91 0.76
C LEU A 49 24.03 -4.99 -0.34
N ALA A 50 23.64 -5.26 -1.58
CA ALA A 50 23.90 -4.38 -2.72
C ALA A 50 22.71 -4.36 -3.70
N LEU A 51 22.57 -3.27 -4.46
CA LEU A 51 21.43 -3.09 -5.40
C LEU A 51 21.47 -4.08 -6.57
N THR A 52 22.68 -4.41 -7.03
CA THR A 52 22.99 -5.22 -8.21
C THR A 52 23.73 -6.48 -7.81
N ASP A 53 23.39 -7.60 -8.46
CA ASP A 53 24.07 -8.90 -8.35
C ASP A 53 24.21 -9.47 -6.92
N GLU A 54 23.38 -9.00 -5.99
CA GLU A 54 23.37 -9.46 -4.60
C GLU A 54 22.10 -10.30 -4.34
N PRO A 55 22.24 -11.61 -4.05
CA PRO A 55 21.10 -12.51 -3.92
C PRO A 55 20.08 -12.13 -2.84
N ALA A 56 20.52 -11.67 -1.67
CA ALA A 56 19.62 -11.34 -0.57
C ALA A 56 18.73 -10.13 -0.91
N PHE A 57 19.29 -9.11 -1.56
CA PHE A 57 18.56 -7.95 -2.04
C PHE A 57 17.67 -8.29 -3.25
N CYS A 58 18.09 -9.20 -4.12
CA CYS A 58 17.22 -9.73 -5.19
C CYS A 58 15.99 -10.45 -4.62
N LEU A 59 16.17 -11.29 -3.60
CA LEU A 59 15.06 -11.94 -2.89
C LEU A 59 14.17 -10.92 -2.18
N LEU A 60 14.76 -9.89 -1.56
CA LEU A 60 14.00 -8.79 -0.96
C LEU A 60 13.10 -8.08 -1.97
N LYS A 61 13.66 -7.73 -3.14
CA LYS A 61 12.90 -7.14 -4.26
C LYS A 61 11.73 -8.04 -4.65
N GLN A 62 11.99 -9.34 -4.86
CA GLN A 62 10.93 -10.31 -5.22
C GLN A 62 9.82 -10.35 -4.16
N ARG A 63 10.17 -10.48 -2.87
CA ARG A 63 9.18 -10.50 -1.78
C ARG A 63 8.37 -9.22 -1.69
N THR A 64 8.97 -8.09 -2.03
CA THR A 64 8.26 -6.81 -2.06
C THR A 64 7.26 -6.76 -3.22
N TYR A 65 7.61 -7.28 -4.40
CA TYR A 65 6.65 -7.40 -5.50
C TYR A 65 5.50 -8.36 -5.19
N GLU A 66 5.80 -9.51 -4.59
CA GLU A 66 4.78 -10.48 -4.15
C GLU A 66 3.83 -9.85 -3.14
N TRP A 67 4.36 -9.12 -2.16
CA TRP A 67 3.55 -8.41 -1.16
C TRP A 67 2.63 -7.37 -1.80
N ARG A 68 3.15 -6.52 -2.71
CA ARG A 68 2.34 -5.54 -3.45
C ARG A 68 1.26 -6.20 -4.29
N SER A 69 1.60 -7.25 -5.01
CA SER A 69 0.66 -8.01 -5.85
C SER A 69 -0.45 -8.63 -4.99
N GLY A 70 -0.09 -9.22 -3.85
CA GLY A 70 -1.06 -9.78 -2.91
C GLY A 70 -1.99 -8.73 -2.30
N MET A 71 -1.51 -7.51 -2.06
CA MET A 71 -2.38 -6.40 -1.64
C MET A 71 -3.36 -6.00 -2.75
N ALA A 72 -2.87 -5.82 -3.98
CA ALA A 72 -3.70 -5.44 -5.11
C ALA A 72 -4.79 -6.49 -5.40
N ASP A 73 -4.42 -7.78 -5.45
CA ASP A 73 -5.36 -8.89 -5.65
C ASP A 73 -6.46 -8.91 -4.58
N ARG A 74 -6.09 -8.74 -3.30
CA ARG A 74 -7.07 -8.66 -2.20
C ARG A 74 -7.98 -7.45 -2.31
N ALA A 75 -7.44 -6.28 -2.65
CA ALA A 75 -8.23 -5.06 -2.83
C ALA A 75 -9.25 -5.23 -3.96
N VAL A 76 -8.83 -5.78 -5.11
CA VAL A 76 -9.73 -6.05 -6.25
C VAL A 76 -10.84 -7.02 -5.85
N LYS A 77 -10.51 -8.11 -5.15
CA LYS A 77 -11.51 -9.08 -4.67
C LYS A 77 -12.48 -8.47 -3.66
N ALA A 78 -12.00 -7.62 -2.75
CA ALA A 78 -12.84 -6.94 -1.78
C ALA A 78 -13.82 -5.98 -2.46
N ILE A 79 -13.35 -5.19 -3.44
CA ILE A 79 -14.19 -4.28 -4.22
C ILE A 79 -15.23 -5.04 -5.04
N ALA A 80 -14.83 -6.12 -5.72
CA ALA A 80 -15.76 -6.97 -6.47
C ALA A 80 -16.84 -7.55 -5.55
N THR A 81 -16.43 -8.11 -4.41
CA THR A 81 -17.36 -8.65 -3.40
C THR A 81 -18.29 -7.57 -2.85
N PHE A 82 -17.83 -6.32 -2.71
CA PHE A 82 -18.66 -5.20 -2.30
C PHE A 82 -19.74 -4.88 -3.34
N PHE A 83 -19.38 -4.79 -4.61
CA PHE A 83 -20.35 -4.53 -5.68
C PHE A 83 -21.36 -5.66 -5.85
N ASP A 84 -20.94 -6.92 -5.71
CA ASP A 84 -21.83 -8.08 -5.81
C ASP A 84 -22.92 -8.12 -4.72
N ARG A 85 -22.80 -7.31 -3.65
CA ARG A 85 -23.80 -7.24 -2.56
C ARG A 85 -25.01 -6.37 -2.87
N TYR A 86 -24.96 -5.48 -3.87
CA TYR A 86 -26.00 -4.49 -4.12
C TYR A 86 -26.45 -4.51 -5.59
N GLU A 87 -27.75 -4.60 -5.84
CA GLU A 87 -28.31 -4.63 -7.21
C GLU A 87 -28.07 -3.32 -7.96
N GLU A 88 -27.89 -2.23 -7.23
CA GLU A 88 -27.58 -0.89 -7.74
C GLU A 88 -26.22 -0.86 -8.45
N PHE A 89 -25.28 -1.74 -8.08
CA PHE A 89 -24.00 -1.93 -8.74
C PHE A 89 -24.06 -3.04 -9.80
N SER A 90 -25.15 -3.16 -10.55
CA SER A 90 -25.32 -4.23 -11.55
C SER A 90 -24.62 -3.98 -12.89
N SER A 91 -24.04 -2.78 -13.11
CA SER A 91 -23.37 -2.46 -14.37
C SER A 91 -21.94 -1.93 -14.18
N PRO A 92 -21.01 -2.24 -15.10
CA PRO A 92 -19.64 -1.70 -15.09
C PRO A 92 -19.58 -0.17 -15.09
N GLU A 93 -20.53 0.50 -15.73
CA GLU A 93 -20.61 1.97 -15.75
C GLU A 93 -20.87 2.54 -14.35
N VAL A 94 -21.72 1.88 -13.56
CA VAL A 94 -21.97 2.27 -12.16
C VAL A 94 -20.74 2.00 -11.30
N HIS A 95 -20.04 0.87 -11.50
CA HIS A 95 -18.77 0.58 -10.81
C HIS A 95 -17.73 1.65 -11.08
N ALA A 96 -17.57 2.05 -12.35
CA ALA A 96 -16.62 3.08 -12.76
C ALA A 96 -16.98 4.44 -12.14
N GLY A 97 -18.25 4.83 -12.19
CA GLY A 97 -18.73 6.08 -11.58
C GLY A 97 -18.51 6.10 -10.07
N TYR A 98 -18.80 4.99 -9.38
CA TYR A 98 -18.54 4.84 -7.96
C TYR A 98 -17.05 4.91 -7.63
N ALA A 99 -16.20 4.21 -8.39
CA ALA A 99 -14.75 4.23 -8.16
C ALA A 99 -14.15 5.64 -8.32
N THR A 100 -14.56 6.38 -9.37
CA THR A 100 -14.15 7.78 -9.57
C THR A 100 -14.57 8.68 -8.41
N TRP A 101 -15.77 8.47 -7.87
CA TRP A 101 -16.29 9.23 -6.74
C TRP A 101 -15.65 8.85 -5.40
N ALA A 102 -15.45 7.56 -5.15
CA ALA A 102 -14.93 7.04 -3.87
C ALA A 102 -13.41 7.23 -3.73
N VAL A 103 -12.67 7.13 -4.84
CA VAL A 103 -11.20 7.28 -4.89
C VAL A 103 -10.83 8.36 -5.90
N PRO A 104 -11.06 9.65 -5.57
CA PRO A 104 -10.68 10.74 -6.45
C PRO A 104 -9.17 10.76 -6.70
N GLU A 105 -8.77 11.07 -7.93
CA GLU A 105 -7.36 11.18 -8.28
C GLU A 105 -6.69 12.29 -7.45
N PRO A 106 -5.52 12.02 -6.84
CA PRO A 106 -4.78 13.04 -6.12
C PRO A 106 -4.22 14.08 -7.09
N GLU A 107 -4.16 15.34 -6.65
CA GLU A 107 -3.57 16.41 -7.44
C GLU A 107 -2.04 16.25 -7.47
N GLU A 108 -1.41 16.38 -8.64
CA GLU A 108 0.05 16.49 -8.73
C GLU A 108 0.48 17.94 -8.46
N CYS A 109 1.34 18.16 -7.45
CA CYS A 109 1.98 19.46 -7.25
C CYS A 109 3.49 19.34 -7.14
N ILE A 110 4.21 20.45 -7.36
CA ILE A 110 5.68 20.50 -7.28
C ILE A 110 6.05 21.13 -5.94
N ASN A 111 6.80 20.41 -5.12
CA ASN A 111 7.27 20.94 -3.83
C ASN A 111 8.43 21.94 -4.00
N GLN A 112 8.82 22.59 -2.91
CA GLN A 112 9.93 23.57 -2.87
C GLN A 112 11.30 23.03 -3.35
N HIS A 113 11.45 21.71 -3.48
CA HIS A 113 12.64 21.04 -3.97
C HIS A 113 12.51 20.56 -5.43
N GLY A 114 11.47 20.98 -6.15
CA GLY A 114 11.22 20.58 -7.53
C GLY A 114 10.72 19.14 -7.70
N ARG A 115 10.34 18.45 -6.61
CA ARG A 115 9.83 17.07 -6.68
C ARG A 115 8.30 17.09 -6.85
N LYS A 116 7.80 16.23 -7.74
CA LYS A 116 6.36 15.94 -7.83
C LYS A 116 5.91 15.25 -6.54
N ILE A 117 4.88 15.78 -5.91
CA ILE A 117 4.19 15.18 -4.78
C ILE A 117 2.71 15.03 -5.14
N LEU A 118 2.10 13.93 -4.70
CA LEU A 118 0.66 13.74 -4.81
C LEU A 118 0.01 14.37 -3.59
N VAL A 119 -0.85 15.36 -3.81
CA VAL A 119 -1.67 15.96 -2.76
C VAL A 119 -2.95 15.15 -2.69
N PRO A 120 -3.18 14.40 -1.60
CA PRO A 120 -4.44 13.71 -1.44
C PRO A 120 -5.57 14.74 -1.36
N PRO A 121 -6.76 14.43 -1.89
CA PRO A 121 -7.92 15.30 -1.78
C PRO A 121 -8.19 15.61 -0.30
N GLN A 122 -8.48 16.88 0.00
CA GLN A 122 -8.70 17.36 1.38
C GLN A 122 -9.87 16.66 2.08
N LEU A 123 -10.81 16.13 1.28
CA LEU A 123 -11.92 15.31 1.71
C LEU A 123 -11.84 13.99 0.95
N TYR A 124 -11.37 12.94 1.62
CA TYR A 124 -11.81 11.60 1.25
C TYR A 124 -13.24 11.49 1.75
N PRO A 125 -14.25 11.42 0.86
CA PRO A 125 -15.62 11.51 1.30
C PRO A 125 -15.97 10.44 2.34
N TYR A 126 -15.31 9.28 2.36
CA TYR A 126 -15.66 8.20 3.31
C TYR A 126 -14.53 7.40 3.98
N MET A 127 -13.25 7.59 3.65
CA MET A 127 -12.20 6.84 4.38
C MET A 127 -12.05 7.25 5.85
N TRP A 128 -12.61 8.41 6.26
CA TRP A 128 -12.44 8.98 7.60
C TRP A 128 -13.66 9.70 8.17
N GLN A 129 -14.85 9.61 7.54
CA GLN A 129 -16.06 10.14 8.18
C GLN A 129 -16.46 9.20 9.32
N THR A 130 -16.72 9.77 10.50
CA THR A 130 -17.28 9.03 11.63
C THR A 130 -18.68 8.61 11.23
N VAL A 131 -18.91 7.29 11.14
CA VAL A 131 -20.22 6.72 10.82
C VAL A 131 -21.23 7.19 11.87
N ASP A 132 -22.30 7.85 11.44
CA ASP A 132 -23.44 8.13 12.32
C ASP A 132 -24.37 6.92 12.32
N GLU A 133 -24.15 6.01 13.28
CA GLU A 133 -24.94 4.79 13.46
C GLU A 133 -26.44 5.06 13.73
N SER A 134 -26.84 6.32 13.99
CA SER A 134 -28.23 6.70 14.22
C SER A 134 -29.01 7.03 12.93
N ASN A 135 -28.33 7.17 11.78
CA ASN A 135 -28.96 7.44 10.50
C ASN A 135 -28.91 6.20 9.56
N PRO A 136 -30.03 5.46 9.40
CA PRO A 136 -30.07 4.28 8.55
C PRO A 136 -30.00 4.57 7.04
N GLU A 137 -30.12 5.84 6.63
CA GLU A 137 -29.92 6.26 5.23
C GLU A 137 -28.51 6.79 4.95
N ASP A 138 -27.62 6.77 5.94
CA ASP A 138 -26.23 7.17 5.73
C ASP A 138 -25.47 6.07 4.95
N MET A 139 -25.17 6.34 3.68
CA MET A 139 -24.54 5.38 2.77
C MET A 139 -23.15 4.87 3.25
N VAL A 140 -22.54 5.52 4.24
CA VAL A 140 -21.26 5.12 4.86
C VAL A 140 -21.38 3.89 5.76
N CYS A 141 -22.57 3.68 6.34
CA CYS A 141 -22.83 2.60 7.30
C CYS A 141 -22.53 1.20 6.73
N TYR A 142 -22.51 1.06 5.41
CA TYR A 142 -22.39 -0.23 4.74
C TYR A 142 -20.94 -0.70 4.49
N ILE A 143 -19.92 0.13 4.76
CA ILE A 143 -18.52 -0.14 4.34
C ILE A 143 -17.59 -0.53 5.51
N CYS A 144 -17.96 -0.26 6.78
CA CYS A 144 -17.03 -0.46 7.91
C CYS A 144 -17.21 -1.73 8.75
N TRP A 145 -18.15 -2.61 8.44
CA TRP A 145 -18.26 -3.90 9.15
C TRP A 145 -18.59 -5.03 8.18
N TYR A 146 -17.55 -5.72 7.70
CA TYR A 146 -17.38 -7.18 7.63
C TYR A 146 -16.05 -7.53 6.94
#